data_AF-A0AA49ILD3-F1
#
_entry.id   AF-A0AA49ILD3-F1
#
_cell.length_a   1.000
_cell.length_b   1.000
_cell.length_c   1.000
_cell.angle_alpha   90.00
_cell.angle_beta   90.00
_cell.angle_gamma   90.00
#
_symmetry.space_group_name_H-M   'P 1'
#
loop_
_entity.id
_entity.type
_entity.pdbx_description
1 polymer ?
#
loop_
_entity_poly.entity_id
_entity_poly.type
_entity_poly.pdbx_seq_one_letter_code
_entity_poly.pdbx_strand_id
1 'polypeptide(L)'
;MENNENQTRKSKTKNSNKPKTKKEEGLKKRPIWKWLFIILLALNIAGIVFVAIRVTSPRDQTVLNQKSTDSSDQKVAQIRSTTSQLNELINSYLETYQTKEMTYKFYISNQQAVLEASYKLFGTKIPLYIYFEPLALSDGSVSLSVQNISAGSLSLPTSEVLQIVKAYDLPDFVQVESKKNQIVINLPKIKLASNLYIKVNQIDLSKGNFVFDFMKKA
;
A
#
# COMPACT_ATOMS: atom_id res chain seq x y z
N MET A 1 61.85 -33.20 -96.42
CA MET A 1 62.86 -32.78 -97.42
C MET A 1 62.34 -31.45 -97.92
N GLU A 2 62.93 -30.27 -97.75
CA GLU A 2 64.26 -29.77 -97.39
C GLU A 2 64.05 -28.58 -96.44
N ASN A 3 64.72 -28.55 -95.29
CA ASN A 3 66.03 -27.96 -95.03
C ASN A 3 66.01 -26.42 -94.91
N ASN A 4 66.52 -26.01 -93.74
CA ASN A 4 66.82 -24.66 -93.30
C ASN A 4 67.67 -23.89 -94.30
N GLU A 5 67.61 -22.55 -94.24
CA GLU A 5 68.83 -21.79 -93.90
C GLU A 5 68.57 -20.34 -93.46
N ASN A 6 69.10 -20.04 -92.27
CA ASN A 6 69.86 -18.83 -91.88
C ASN A 6 69.21 -17.44 -92.04
N GLN A 7 68.94 -16.69 -90.95
CA GLN A 7 69.92 -15.94 -90.13
C GLN A 7 70.94 -15.17 -91.01
N THR A 8 71.17 -13.86 -90.93
CA THR A 8 71.38 -13.05 -89.73
C THR A 8 71.61 -11.57 -90.11
N ARG A 9 71.03 -10.66 -89.32
CA ARG A 9 71.63 -9.48 -88.65
C ARG A 9 72.20 -8.25 -89.41
N LYS A 10 71.77 -7.11 -88.82
CA LYS A 10 72.41 -5.78 -88.59
C LYS A 10 72.22 -4.77 -89.74
N SER A 11 71.92 -3.48 -89.52
CA SER A 11 72.15 -2.61 -88.34
C SER A 11 71.28 -1.33 -88.37
N LYS A 12 70.72 -0.99 -87.18
CA LYS A 12 70.49 0.33 -86.56
C LYS A 12 70.83 1.62 -87.34
N THR A 13 69.90 2.59 -87.31
CA THR A 13 69.99 3.97 -86.73
C THR A 13 68.58 4.60 -86.87
N LYS A 14 67.74 4.77 -85.83
CA LYS A 14 67.74 5.69 -84.67
C LYS A 14 67.43 7.15 -85.01
N ASN A 15 66.17 7.58 -84.80
CA ASN A 15 65.78 8.89 -84.24
C ASN A 15 64.29 8.80 -83.84
N SER A 16 63.88 8.64 -82.58
CA SER A 16 63.91 9.57 -81.42
C SER A 16 63.26 10.93 -81.70
N ASN A 17 62.03 11.12 -81.21
CA ASN A 17 61.78 12.02 -80.07
C ASN A 17 60.30 12.01 -79.61
N LYS A 18 60.12 11.68 -78.33
CA LYS A 18 58.96 11.94 -77.46
C LYS A 18 58.88 13.47 -77.18
N PRO A 19 57.76 14.08 -76.69
CA PRO A 19 57.19 13.73 -75.39
C PRO A 19 55.66 13.91 -75.16
N LYS A 20 55.17 13.09 -74.22
CA LYS A 20 54.17 13.30 -73.14
C LYS A 20 53.09 14.39 -73.28
N THR A 21 51.84 14.01 -73.01
CA THR A 21 50.92 14.83 -72.20
C THR A 21 49.91 13.97 -71.43
N LYS A 22 49.90 14.10 -70.10
CA LYS A 22 48.80 13.71 -69.20
C LYS A 22 47.54 14.48 -69.59
N LYS A 23 46.35 13.87 -69.46
CA LYS A 23 45.13 14.58 -69.06
C LYS A 23 44.37 13.75 -68.02
N GLU A 24 44.15 14.41 -66.89
CA GLU A 24 43.34 14.01 -65.76
C GLU A 24 41.84 14.15 -66.07
N GLU A 25 41.09 13.22 -65.47
CA GLU A 25 39.75 13.31 -64.87
C GLU A 25 38.53 13.94 -65.59
N GLY A 26 37.45 13.18 -65.54
CA GLY A 26 36.08 13.68 -65.56
C GLY A 26 35.20 12.84 -64.63
N LEU A 27 35.37 13.00 -63.31
CA LEU A 27 34.46 12.40 -62.32
C LEU A 27 33.06 13.00 -62.55
N LYS A 28 32.12 12.15 -62.99
CA LYS A 28 30.70 12.51 -63.19
C LYS A 28 30.17 13.13 -61.89
N LYS A 29 30.02 14.47 -61.86
CA LYS A 29 29.48 15.21 -60.70
C LYS A 29 28.07 14.70 -60.40
N ARG A 30 27.95 13.74 -59.48
CA ARG A 30 26.66 13.38 -58.90
C ARG A 30 26.13 14.63 -58.19
N PRO A 31 24.83 14.92 -58.24
CA PRO A 31 24.31 16.16 -57.66
C PRO A 31 24.38 16.05 -56.13
N ILE A 32 25.52 16.48 -55.57
CA ILE A 32 25.83 16.50 -54.13
C ILE A 32 24.71 17.19 -53.35
N TRP A 33 24.08 18.19 -53.95
CA TRP A 33 22.93 18.88 -53.39
C TRP A 33 21.69 17.98 -53.19
N LYS A 34 21.42 17.03 -54.10
CA LYS A 34 20.31 16.07 -53.93
C LYS A 34 20.58 15.14 -52.73
N TRP A 35 21.83 14.76 -52.51
CA TRP A 35 22.23 13.95 -51.35
C TRP A 35 22.17 14.75 -50.05
N LEU A 36 22.60 16.01 -50.06
CA LEU A 36 22.52 16.91 -48.91
C LEU A 36 21.06 17.14 -48.47
N PHE A 37 20.15 17.28 -49.43
CA PHE A 37 18.71 17.39 -49.17
C PHE A 37 18.13 16.10 -48.56
N ILE A 38 18.51 14.94 -49.09
CA ILE A 38 18.06 13.63 -48.56
C ILE A 38 18.56 13.41 -47.12
N ILE A 39 19.81 13.77 -46.83
CA ILE A 39 20.39 13.66 -45.47
C ILE A 39 19.69 14.59 -44.48
N LEU A 40 19.42 15.84 -44.90
CA LEU A 40 18.69 16.80 -44.07
C LEU A 40 17.26 16.32 -43.77
N LEU A 41 16.59 15.75 -44.78
CA LEU A 41 15.25 15.20 -44.62
C LEU A 41 15.25 14.01 -43.64
N ALA A 42 16.21 13.09 -43.78
CA ALA A 42 16.34 11.94 -42.88
C ALA A 42 16.60 12.36 -41.43
N LEU A 43 17.41 13.40 -41.20
CA LEU A 43 17.68 13.94 -39.87
C LEU A 43 16.43 14.54 -39.22
N ASN A 44 15.62 15.29 -39.98
CA ASN A 44 14.36 15.83 -39.48
C ASN A 44 13.37 14.72 -39.11
N ILE A 45 13.26 13.68 -39.96
CA ILE A 45 12.40 12.51 -39.67
C ILE A 45 12.90 11.78 -38.41
N ALA A 46 14.21 11.55 -38.28
CA ALA A 46 14.79 10.91 -37.10
C ALA A 46 14.51 11.70 -35.82
N GLY A 47 14.59 13.04 -35.88
CA GLY A 47 14.24 13.92 -34.76
C GLY A 47 12.78 13.78 -34.35
N ILE A 48 11.86 13.80 -35.32
CA ILE A 48 10.41 13.62 -35.07
C ILE A 48 10.13 12.24 -34.47
N VAL A 49 10.72 11.18 -35.02
CA VAL A 49 10.56 9.80 -34.52
C VAL A 49 11.10 9.65 -33.10
N PHE A 50 12.27 10.24 -32.82
CA PHE A 50 12.87 10.21 -31.48
C PHE A 50 11.95 10.90 -30.45
N VAL A 51 11.44 12.09 -30.77
CA VAL A 51 10.51 12.80 -29.89
C VAL A 51 9.21 12.02 -29.74
N ALA A 52 8.66 11.47 -30.83
CA ALA A 52 7.45 10.65 -30.79
C ALA A 52 7.61 9.46 -29.85
N ILE A 53 8.69 8.68 -30.00
CA ILE A 53 8.99 7.54 -29.11
C ILE A 53 9.11 8.00 -27.65
N ARG A 54 9.79 9.11 -27.39
CA ARG A 54 9.99 9.61 -26.02
C ARG A 54 8.71 10.14 -25.38
N VAL A 55 7.80 10.74 -26.16
CA VAL A 55 6.49 11.24 -25.68
C VAL A 55 5.50 10.10 -25.46
N THR A 56 5.50 9.08 -26.33
CA THR A 56 4.59 7.93 -26.21
C THR A 56 5.11 6.84 -25.28
N SER A 57 6.39 6.89 -24.88
CA SER A 57 6.96 5.94 -23.91
C SER A 57 6.32 6.16 -22.54
N PRO A 58 5.56 5.19 -22.03
CA PRO A 58 4.94 5.30 -20.72
C PRO A 58 6.02 5.39 -19.65
N ARG A 59 5.98 6.45 -18.84
CA ARG A 59 6.86 6.60 -17.68
C ARG A 59 6.28 5.76 -16.53
N ASP A 60 7.14 5.06 -15.79
CA ASP A 60 6.81 4.37 -14.54
C ASP A 60 5.90 3.11 -14.65
N GLN A 61 6.04 2.28 -15.69
CA GLN A 61 5.34 0.98 -15.73
C GLN A 61 5.95 -0.07 -14.79
N THR A 62 7.23 0.06 -14.42
CA THR A 62 7.91 -0.91 -13.54
C THR A 62 7.35 -0.94 -12.13
N VAL A 63 6.82 0.18 -11.61
CA VAL A 63 6.12 0.24 -10.32
C VAL A 63 4.67 -0.25 -10.39
N LEU A 64 4.02 -0.17 -11.55
CA LEU A 64 2.64 -0.66 -11.73
C LEU A 64 2.57 -2.20 -11.88
N ASN A 65 3.66 -2.82 -12.34
CA ASN A 65 3.74 -4.27 -12.52
C ASN A 65 4.17 -5.04 -11.26
N GLN A 66 4.50 -4.36 -10.15
CA GLN A 66 4.63 -4.98 -8.83
C GLN A 66 3.25 -5.15 -8.18
N LYS A 67 2.33 -5.83 -8.86
CA LYS A 67 1.18 -6.40 -8.17
C LYS A 67 1.65 -7.68 -7.50
N SER A 68 2.17 -7.56 -6.28
CA SER A 68 2.50 -8.70 -5.44
C SER A 68 1.28 -9.62 -5.41
N THR A 69 1.40 -10.80 -6.00
CA THR A 69 0.42 -11.87 -5.88
C THR A 69 0.66 -12.56 -4.54
N ASP A 70 0.64 -11.77 -3.48
CA ASP A 70 0.74 -12.32 -2.14
C ASP A 70 -0.62 -12.87 -1.81
N SER A 71 -0.69 -14.20 -1.66
CA SER A 71 -1.91 -14.94 -1.31
C SER A 71 -2.31 -14.72 0.16
N SER A 72 -1.61 -13.82 0.86
CA SER A 72 -1.74 -13.55 2.29
C SER A 72 -2.16 -12.11 2.52
N ASP A 73 -2.91 -11.89 3.59
CA ASP A 73 -3.33 -10.57 4.02
C ASP A 73 -2.15 -9.60 4.17
N GLN A 74 -2.31 -8.41 3.60
CA GLN A 74 -1.27 -7.40 3.52
C GLN A 74 -1.51 -6.28 4.53
N LYS A 75 -0.48 -5.92 5.29
CA LYS A 75 -0.56 -4.75 6.17
C LYS A 75 -0.44 -3.47 5.34
N VAL A 76 -1.51 -2.70 5.28
CA VAL A 76 -1.57 -1.46 4.48
C VAL A 76 -1.24 -0.22 5.29
N ALA A 77 -1.52 -0.23 6.60
CA ALA A 77 -1.15 0.85 7.50
C ALA A 77 -0.99 0.37 8.96
N GLN A 78 -0.34 1.18 9.77
CA GLN A 78 -0.30 1.03 11.23
C GLN A 78 -0.65 2.37 11.87
N ILE A 79 -1.60 2.35 12.78
CA ILE A 79 -1.97 3.52 13.58
C ILE A 79 -1.51 3.29 15.01
N ARG A 80 -0.86 4.30 15.57
CA ARG A 80 -0.55 4.38 16.99
C ARG A 80 -1.49 5.42 17.62
N SER A 81 -2.03 5.10 18.78
CA SER A 81 -2.92 5.97 19.52
C SER A 81 -2.45 6.08 20.97
N THR A 82 -2.77 7.22 21.57
CA THR A 82 -2.56 7.49 23.00
C THR A 82 -3.83 7.19 23.80
N THR A 83 -3.72 7.07 25.13
CA THR A 83 -4.89 6.96 26.03
C THR A 83 -5.94 8.04 25.77
N SER A 84 -5.52 9.30 25.62
CA SER A 84 -6.46 10.41 25.42
C SER A 84 -7.22 10.29 24.10
N GLN A 85 -6.50 9.99 23.01
CA GLN A 85 -7.08 9.86 21.67
C GLN A 85 -8.03 8.65 21.60
N LEU A 86 -7.66 7.54 22.23
CA LEU A 86 -8.51 6.35 22.25
C LEU A 86 -9.76 6.56 23.11
N ASN A 87 -9.63 7.24 24.26
CA ASN A 87 -10.78 7.63 25.07
C ASN A 87 -11.73 8.53 24.28
N GLU A 88 -11.22 9.54 23.58
CA GLU A 88 -12.03 10.45 22.76
C GLU A 88 -12.75 9.69 21.63
N LEU A 89 -12.03 8.81 20.92
CA LEU A 89 -12.61 7.98 19.86
C LEU A 89 -13.74 7.08 20.38
N ILE A 90 -13.52 6.40 21.49
CA ILE A 90 -14.53 5.49 22.07
C ILE A 90 -15.74 6.28 22.58
N ASN A 91 -15.53 7.40 23.28
CA ASN A 91 -16.65 8.21 23.76
C ASN A 91 -17.47 8.79 22.61
N SER A 92 -16.82 9.26 21.54
CA SER A 92 -17.53 9.72 20.33
C SER A 92 -18.39 8.62 19.70
N TYR A 93 -17.91 7.36 19.69
CA TYR A 93 -18.73 6.23 19.27
C TYR A 93 -19.93 5.99 20.22
N LEU A 94 -19.70 6.02 21.53
CA LEU A 94 -20.72 5.78 22.54
C LEU A 94 -21.81 6.87 22.60
N GLU A 95 -21.50 8.10 22.21
CA GLU A 95 -22.48 9.20 22.12
C GLU A 95 -23.67 8.83 21.25
N THR A 96 -23.46 8.09 20.16
CA THR A 96 -24.54 7.66 19.26
C THR A 96 -25.53 6.68 19.90
N TYR A 97 -25.16 6.04 21.01
CA TYR A 97 -25.99 5.08 21.74
C TYR A 97 -26.60 5.67 23.02
N GLN A 98 -26.29 6.92 23.37
CA GLN A 98 -26.87 7.56 24.55
C GLN A 98 -28.36 7.86 24.34
N THR A 99 -29.14 7.66 25.40
CA THR A 99 -30.58 7.95 25.44
C THR A 99 -30.92 8.77 26.68
N LYS A 100 -32.16 9.26 26.79
CA LYS A 100 -32.62 9.98 27.99
C LYS A 100 -32.54 9.14 29.27
N GLU A 101 -32.64 7.82 29.13
CA GLU A 101 -32.67 6.88 30.26
C GLU A 101 -31.31 6.22 30.51
N MET A 102 -30.39 6.26 29.53
CA MET A 102 -29.08 5.60 29.59
C MET A 102 -27.97 6.51 29.05
N THR A 103 -27.00 6.85 29.89
CA THR A 103 -25.78 7.58 29.48
C THR A 103 -24.56 6.71 29.69
N TYR A 104 -23.53 6.89 28.85
CA TYR A 104 -22.29 6.11 28.89
C TYR A 104 -21.09 7.03 28.85
N LYS A 105 -20.03 6.67 29.57
CA LYS A 105 -18.73 7.31 29.52
C LYS A 105 -17.65 6.25 29.71
N PHE A 106 -16.63 6.30 28.85
CA PHE A 106 -15.52 5.37 28.90
C PHE A 106 -14.21 6.09 29.16
N TYR A 107 -13.33 5.49 29.97
CA TYR A 107 -11.98 5.97 30.10
C TYR A 107 -11.00 4.85 30.44
N ILE A 108 -9.78 5.04 29.97
CA ILE A 108 -8.65 4.17 30.27
C ILE A 108 -7.74 4.86 31.30
N SER A 109 -7.42 4.13 32.36
CA SER A 109 -6.40 4.48 33.35
C SER A 109 -5.11 3.68 33.09
N ASN A 110 -4.07 3.92 33.89
CA ASN A 110 -2.79 3.22 33.74
C ASN A 110 -2.86 1.72 34.08
N GLN A 111 -3.94 1.26 34.72
CA GLN A 111 -4.08 -0.13 35.21
C GLN A 111 -5.29 -0.85 34.59
N GLN A 112 -6.36 -0.11 34.28
CA GLN A 112 -7.63 -0.69 33.85
C GLN A 112 -8.41 0.27 32.98
N ALA A 113 -9.32 -0.27 32.18
CA ALA A 113 -10.35 0.50 31.47
C ALA A 113 -11.66 0.47 32.27
N VAL A 114 -12.43 1.54 32.21
CA VAL A 114 -13.68 1.69 32.97
C VAL A 114 -14.78 2.18 32.04
N LEU A 115 -15.91 1.50 32.07
CA LEU A 115 -17.17 1.98 31.51
C LEU A 115 -18.07 2.43 32.67
N GLU A 116 -18.37 3.72 32.70
CA GLU A 116 -19.40 4.30 33.54
C GLU A 116 -20.69 4.36 32.73
N ALA A 117 -21.75 3.76 33.25
CA ALA A 117 -23.10 3.91 32.75
C ALA A 117 -23.96 4.60 33.80
N SER A 118 -25.02 5.29 33.39
CA SER A 118 -26.05 5.74 34.32
C SER A 118 -27.41 5.35 33.78
N TYR A 119 -28.12 4.51 34.53
CA TYR A 119 -29.48 4.10 34.21
C TYR A 119 -30.47 4.86 35.08
N LYS A 120 -31.50 5.44 34.46
CA LYS A 120 -32.57 6.11 35.18
C LYS A 120 -33.70 5.13 35.46
N LEU A 121 -33.97 4.89 36.74
CA LEU A 121 -35.03 4.02 37.22
C LEU A 121 -35.87 4.79 38.25
N PHE A 122 -37.19 4.87 38.03
CA PHE A 122 -38.14 5.61 38.88
C PHE A 122 -37.74 7.07 39.16
N GLY A 123 -37.09 7.74 38.19
CA GLY A 123 -36.64 9.14 38.35
C GLY A 123 -35.27 9.29 39.01
N THR A 124 -34.71 8.22 39.57
CA THR A 124 -33.38 8.20 40.20
C THR A 124 -32.34 7.69 39.21
N LYS A 125 -31.19 8.36 39.14
CA LYS A 125 -30.04 7.91 38.35
C LYS A 125 -29.19 6.94 39.16
N ILE A 126 -29.06 5.71 38.68
CA ILE A 126 -28.21 4.68 39.27
C ILE A 126 -26.90 4.65 38.48
N PRO A 127 -25.75 5.00 39.10
CA PRO A 127 -24.46 4.90 38.44
C PRO A 127 -24.02 3.43 38.42
N LEU A 128 -23.56 2.97 37.26
CA LEU A 128 -23.05 1.64 37.00
C LEU A 128 -21.58 1.76 36.60
N TYR A 129 -20.72 0.92 37.16
CA TYR A 129 -19.30 0.88 36.84
C TYR A 129 -18.93 -0.53 36.40
N ILE A 130 -18.22 -0.63 35.28
CA ILE A 130 -17.64 -1.88 34.79
C ILE A 130 -16.15 -1.67 34.61
N TYR A 131 -15.36 -2.49 35.30
CA TYR A 131 -13.91 -2.44 35.27
C TYR A 131 -13.38 -3.56 34.39
N PHE A 132 -12.54 -3.20 33.43
CA PHE A 132 -11.97 -4.11 32.45
C PHE A 132 -10.45 -4.13 32.50
N GLU A 133 -9.90 -5.32 32.32
CA GLU A 133 -8.51 -5.53 31.95
C GLU A 133 -8.44 -5.93 30.47
N PRO A 134 -8.06 -4.99 29.58
CA PRO A 134 -7.94 -5.25 28.15
C PRO A 134 -6.66 -6.01 27.78
N LEU A 135 -6.79 -6.97 26.87
CA LEU A 135 -5.69 -7.76 26.31
C LEU A 135 -5.85 -7.90 24.80
N ALA A 136 -4.75 -7.70 24.06
CA ALA A 136 -4.69 -8.00 22.64
C ALA A 136 -4.57 -9.52 22.41
N LEU A 137 -5.47 -10.09 21.61
CA LEU A 137 -5.45 -11.50 21.25
C LEU A 137 -4.65 -11.73 19.95
N SER A 138 -4.16 -12.96 19.75
CA SER A 138 -3.34 -13.31 18.57
C SER A 138 -4.10 -13.24 17.25
N ASP A 139 -5.42 -13.37 17.27
CA ASP A 139 -6.30 -13.23 16.10
C ASP A 139 -6.58 -11.77 15.72
N GLY A 140 -6.08 -10.82 16.51
CA GLY A 140 -6.30 -9.39 16.29
C GLY A 140 -7.55 -8.82 16.96
N SER A 141 -8.24 -9.61 17.77
CA SER A 141 -9.37 -9.18 18.60
C SER A 141 -8.89 -8.59 19.94
N VAL A 142 -9.75 -7.82 20.61
CA VAL A 142 -9.50 -7.33 21.97
C VAL A 142 -10.33 -8.15 22.94
N SER A 143 -9.67 -8.78 23.91
CA SER A 143 -10.31 -9.37 25.07
C SER A 143 -10.44 -8.33 26.18
N LEU A 144 -11.65 -8.12 26.69
CA LEU A 144 -11.92 -7.33 27.89
C LEU A 144 -12.29 -8.29 29.02
N SER A 145 -11.34 -8.60 29.90
CA SER A 145 -11.63 -9.35 31.12
C SER A 145 -12.35 -8.43 32.11
N VAL A 146 -13.56 -8.82 32.53
CA VAL A 146 -14.38 -8.03 33.44
C VAL A 146 -13.98 -8.35 34.87
N GLN A 147 -13.33 -7.39 35.52
CA GLN A 147 -12.78 -7.57 36.87
C GLN A 147 -13.85 -7.35 37.94
N ASN A 148 -14.71 -6.36 37.73
CA ASN A 148 -15.79 -6.04 38.66
C ASN A 148 -16.91 -5.26 37.96
N ILE A 149 -18.13 -5.43 38.46
CA ILE A 149 -19.30 -4.64 38.08
C ILE A 149 -19.93 -4.12 39.37
N SER A 150 -20.27 -2.83 39.42
CA SER A 150 -21.01 -2.26 40.55
C SER A 150 -22.14 -1.34 40.12
N ALA A 151 -23.17 -1.27 40.97
CA ALA A 151 -24.22 -0.25 40.94
C ALA A 151 -24.07 0.63 42.18
N GLY A 152 -23.48 1.81 42.01
CA GLY A 152 -23.00 2.62 43.13
C GLY A 152 -21.99 1.83 43.98
N SER A 153 -22.29 1.67 45.26
CA SER A 153 -21.48 0.89 46.21
C SER A 153 -21.79 -0.62 46.21
N LEU A 154 -22.85 -1.05 45.53
CA LEU A 154 -23.24 -2.46 45.48
C LEU A 154 -22.45 -3.19 44.40
N SER A 155 -21.61 -4.16 44.78
CA SER A 155 -20.98 -5.07 43.82
C SER A 155 -22.02 -6.05 43.28
N LEU A 156 -21.97 -6.28 41.97
CA LEU A 156 -22.88 -7.17 41.26
C LEU A 156 -22.13 -8.42 40.78
N PRO A 157 -22.77 -9.60 40.86
CA PRO A 157 -22.23 -10.83 40.29
C PRO A 157 -21.99 -10.68 38.78
N THR A 158 -20.71 -10.78 38.37
CA THR A 158 -20.28 -10.42 37.02
C THR A 158 -20.88 -11.33 35.95
N SER A 159 -20.95 -12.64 36.21
CA SER A 159 -21.44 -13.62 35.23
C SER A 159 -22.92 -13.40 34.91
N GLU A 160 -23.71 -13.10 35.93
CA GLU A 160 -25.15 -12.87 35.88
C GLU A 160 -25.45 -11.59 35.12
N VAL A 161 -24.72 -10.51 35.40
CA VAL A 161 -24.86 -9.26 34.65
C VAL A 161 -24.48 -9.47 33.19
N LEU A 162 -23.37 -10.15 32.90
CA LEU A 162 -22.98 -10.42 31.52
C LEU A 162 -23.98 -11.34 30.80
N GLN A 163 -24.67 -12.23 31.51
CA GLN A 163 -25.73 -13.05 30.93
C GLN A 163 -26.91 -12.20 30.47
N ILE A 164 -27.25 -11.15 31.23
CA ILE A 164 -28.26 -10.16 30.86
C ILE A 164 -27.77 -9.33 29.66
N VAL A 165 -26.52 -8.84 29.70
CA VAL A 165 -25.92 -8.04 28.61
C VAL A 165 -25.94 -8.80 27.29
N LYS A 166 -25.71 -10.12 27.31
CA LYS A 166 -25.76 -10.98 26.13
C LYS A 166 -27.12 -11.00 25.42
N ALA A 167 -28.21 -10.67 26.11
CA ALA A 167 -29.56 -10.63 25.54
C ALA A 167 -29.87 -9.31 24.81
N TYR A 168 -29.02 -8.29 24.94
CA TYR A 168 -29.18 -7.03 24.22
C TYR A 168 -28.70 -7.13 22.77
N ASP A 169 -29.18 -6.21 21.94
CA ASP A 169 -28.74 -6.07 20.55
C ASP A 169 -27.35 -5.44 20.51
N LEU A 170 -26.33 -6.29 20.55
CA LEU A 170 -24.93 -5.90 20.45
C LEU A 170 -24.47 -6.03 18.99
N PRO A 171 -23.55 -5.14 18.54
CA PRO A 171 -22.96 -5.27 17.21
C PRO A 171 -22.32 -6.66 17.00
N ASP A 172 -22.35 -7.15 15.76
CA ASP A 172 -21.85 -8.47 15.34
C ASP A 172 -20.35 -8.72 15.68
N PHE A 173 -19.58 -7.66 15.85
CA PHE A 173 -18.20 -7.72 16.28
C PHE A 173 -18.02 -7.87 17.81
N VAL A 174 -19.07 -7.75 18.63
CA VAL A 174 -19.01 -7.89 20.09
C VAL A 174 -19.55 -9.25 20.52
N GLN A 175 -18.77 -9.99 21.30
CA GLN A 175 -19.15 -11.31 21.83
C GLN A 175 -19.03 -11.31 23.36
N VAL A 176 -20.08 -11.76 24.03
CA VAL A 176 -20.14 -11.82 25.50
C VAL A 176 -19.99 -13.27 25.99
N GLU A 177 -18.94 -13.50 26.77
CA GLU A 177 -18.58 -14.78 27.36
C GLU A 177 -18.82 -14.74 28.88
N SER A 178 -20.09 -14.76 29.30
CA SER A 178 -20.51 -14.59 30.69
C SER A 178 -19.86 -15.59 31.65
N LYS A 179 -19.65 -16.84 31.22
CA LYS A 179 -19.00 -17.89 32.04
C LYS A 179 -17.51 -17.64 32.30
N LYS A 180 -16.86 -16.84 31.45
CA LYS A 180 -15.44 -16.47 31.56
C LYS A 180 -15.26 -15.05 32.09
N ASN A 181 -16.35 -14.36 32.45
CA ASN A 181 -16.35 -12.95 32.81
C ASN A 181 -15.62 -12.09 31.75
N GLN A 182 -15.87 -12.35 30.47
CA GLN A 182 -15.09 -11.76 29.38
C GLN A 182 -16.00 -11.21 28.28
N ILE A 183 -15.60 -10.09 27.68
CA ILE A 183 -16.18 -9.56 26.45
C ILE A 183 -15.09 -9.55 25.38
N VAL A 184 -15.37 -10.08 24.20
CA VAL A 184 -14.43 -10.09 23.07
C VAL A 184 -14.92 -9.13 22.01
N ILE A 185 -14.09 -8.15 21.66
CA ILE A 185 -14.30 -7.23 20.54
C ILE A 185 -13.49 -7.75 19.36
N ASN A 186 -14.17 -8.37 18.41
CA ASN A 186 -13.63 -8.90 17.18
C ASN A 186 -13.40 -7.76 16.17
N LEU A 187 -12.33 -6.99 16.37
CA LEU A 187 -11.96 -5.88 15.46
C LEU A 187 -11.93 -6.27 13.97
N PRO A 188 -11.47 -7.48 13.57
CA PRO A 188 -11.49 -7.88 12.16
C PRO A 188 -12.89 -7.99 11.53
N LYS A 189 -13.96 -8.08 12.35
CA LYS A 189 -15.35 -8.12 11.88
C LYS A 189 -15.97 -6.73 11.66
N ILE A 190 -15.31 -5.66 12.11
CA ILE A 190 -15.82 -4.30 11.91
C ILE A 190 -15.85 -4.00 10.41
N LYS A 191 -17.01 -3.58 9.92
CA LYS A 191 -17.23 -3.29 8.49
C LYS A 191 -16.54 -1.97 8.12
N LEU A 192 -15.44 -2.08 7.38
CA LEU A 192 -14.73 -0.97 6.73
C LEU A 192 -15.10 -0.93 5.23
N ALA A 193 -14.17 -0.53 4.36
CA ALA A 193 -14.28 -0.71 2.91
C ALA A 193 -14.07 -2.19 2.52
N SER A 194 -14.50 -2.55 1.30
CA SER A 194 -14.34 -3.90 0.75
C SER A 194 -12.88 -4.38 0.86
N ASN A 195 -12.68 -5.53 1.49
CA ASN A 195 -11.39 -6.19 1.74
C ASN A 195 -10.44 -5.47 2.73
N LEU A 196 -10.89 -4.46 3.48
CA LEU A 196 -10.11 -3.89 4.58
C LEU A 196 -10.66 -4.35 5.93
N TYR A 197 -9.76 -4.66 6.86
CA TYR A 197 -10.12 -4.93 8.25
C TYR A 197 -9.05 -4.37 9.20
N ILE A 198 -9.41 -4.19 10.47
CA ILE A 198 -8.50 -3.72 11.52
C ILE A 198 -8.23 -4.86 12.48
N LYS A 199 -7.00 -4.94 12.99
CA LYS A 199 -6.66 -5.75 14.15
C LYS A 199 -5.93 -4.94 15.20
N VAL A 200 -6.11 -5.32 16.47
CA VAL A 200 -5.21 -4.84 17.52
C VAL A 200 -3.88 -5.58 17.40
N ASN A 201 -2.79 -4.84 17.60
CA ASN A 201 -1.44 -5.38 17.65
C ASN A 201 -0.91 -5.33 19.09
N GLN A 202 -1.05 -4.18 19.75
CA GLN A 202 -0.53 -3.96 21.09
C GLN A 202 -1.47 -3.07 21.91
N ILE A 203 -1.62 -3.44 23.18
CA ILE A 203 -2.29 -2.65 24.21
C ILE A 203 -1.31 -2.50 25.37
N ASP A 204 -0.88 -1.26 25.65
CA ASP A 204 -0.05 -0.93 26.82
C ASP A 204 -0.72 0.20 27.60
N LEU A 205 -1.47 -0.17 28.64
CA LEU A 205 -2.19 0.77 29.50
C LEU A 205 -1.22 1.66 30.29
N SER A 206 -0.14 1.07 30.79
CA SER A 206 0.82 1.75 31.65
C SER A 206 1.54 2.90 30.94
N LYS A 207 1.85 2.71 29.65
CA LYS A 207 2.46 3.73 28.79
C LYS A 207 1.44 4.52 27.98
N GLY A 208 0.16 4.14 28.07
CA GLY A 208 -0.91 4.72 27.27
C GLY A 208 -0.69 4.60 25.76
N ASN A 209 -0.11 3.48 25.30
CA ASN A 209 0.24 3.24 23.90
C ASN A 209 -0.58 2.09 23.33
N PHE A 210 -1.30 2.37 22.25
CA PHE A 210 -2.17 1.40 21.57
C PHE A 210 -1.79 1.33 20.09
N VAL A 211 -1.65 0.13 19.55
CA VAL A 211 -1.22 -0.08 18.17
C VAL A 211 -2.26 -0.92 17.44
N PHE A 212 -2.73 -0.41 16.31
CA PHE A 212 -3.70 -1.07 15.45
C PHE A 212 -3.12 -1.21 14.04
N ASP A 213 -3.26 -2.39 13.46
CA ASP A 213 -2.84 -2.66 12.09
C ASP A 213 -4.07 -2.68 11.17
N PHE A 214 -3.99 -1.95 10.08
CA PHE A 214 -4.97 -2.00 9.00
C PHE A 214 -4.47 -3.01 7.98
N MET A 215 -5.31 -3.98 7.71
CA MET A 215 -5.01 -5.12 6.87
C MET A 215 -5.91 -5.10 5.64
N LYS A 216 -5.35 -5.49 4.51
CA LYS A 216 -6.08 -5.77 3.28
C LYS A 216 -6.13 -7.27 3.10
N LYS A 217 -7.33 -7.82 3.04
CA LYS A 217 -7.60 -9.21 2.71
C LYS A 217 -7.16 -9.49 1.28
N ALA A 218 -6.46 -10.61 1.08
CA ALA A 218 -6.05 -11.08 -0.24
C ALA A 218 -7.25 -11.35 -1.16
#